data_AF-A0A0F9PNL4-F1
#
_entry.id   AF-A0A0F9PNL4-F1
#
_cell.length_a   1.000
_cell.length_b   1.000
_cell.length_c   1.000
_cell.angle_alpha   90.00
_cell.angle_beta   90.00
_cell.angle_gamma   90.00
#
_symmetry.space_group_name_H-M   'P 1'
#
loop_
_entity.id
_entity.type
_entity.pdbx_description
1 polymer ?
#
loop_
_entity_poly.entity_id
_entity_poly.type
_entity_poly.pdbx_seq_one_letter_code
_entity_poly.pdbx_strand_id
1 'polypeptide(L)'
;MDEQVSKNAEFENQLKNKDDLENLLKDKENIITNLKSELDSIVSELNKKIDDLNGSISLKEEEIQKLNKIIEEKEESIEQQTTQIEKLNKTIEEKNESIEQQTNQIEKFKEEIYALKPEERKVDVTGEGRKTCPKCGAVGQFIRVIEDKSKILGYFGSKPMYGKKNACKNCGNEWE
;
A
#
# COMPACT_ATOMS: atom_id res chain seq x y z
N MET A 1 5.40 57.48 110.84
CA MET A 1 6.65 56.96 110.25
C MET A 1 6.37 55.62 109.57
N ASP A 2 5.69 54.70 110.25
CA ASP A 2 5.38 53.34 109.74
C ASP A 2 4.49 53.30 108.48
N GLU A 3 3.50 54.18 108.36
CA GLU A 3 2.62 54.24 107.17
C GLU A 3 3.38 54.68 105.90
N GLN A 4 4.36 55.58 106.05
CA GLN A 4 5.18 56.06 104.94
C GLN A 4 6.15 54.96 104.47
N VAL A 5 6.69 54.16 105.40
CA VAL A 5 7.55 53.01 105.09
C VAL A 5 6.77 51.93 104.35
N SER A 6 5.54 51.63 104.76
CA SER A 6 4.67 50.66 104.07
C SER A 6 4.34 51.09 102.64
N LYS A 7 3.96 52.37 102.44
CA LYS A 7 3.70 52.92 101.10
C LYS A 7 4.92 52.87 100.19
N ASN A 8 6.11 53.18 100.72
CA ASN A 8 7.35 53.09 99.95
C ASN A 8 7.65 51.65 99.50
N ALA A 9 7.46 50.66 100.37
CA ALA A 9 7.63 49.25 100.02
C ALA A 9 6.61 48.78 98.96
N GLU A 10 5.37 49.26 99.01
CA GLU A 10 4.36 49.00 97.98
C GLU A 10 4.75 49.61 96.62
N PHE A 11 5.26 50.84 96.62
CA PHE A 11 5.75 51.48 95.40
C PHE A 11 6.96 50.75 94.79
N GLU A 12 7.92 50.32 95.61
CA GLU A 12 9.08 49.53 95.15
C GLU A 12 8.64 48.20 94.49
N ASN A 13 7.65 47.52 95.08
CA ASN A 13 7.07 46.31 94.49
C ASN A 13 6.33 46.60 93.16
N GLN A 14 5.59 47.71 93.08
CA GLN A 14 4.93 48.11 91.84
C GLN A 14 5.93 48.47 90.73
N LEU A 15 7.03 49.14 91.07
CA LEU A 15 8.14 49.43 90.16
C LEU A 15 8.75 48.14 89.62
N LYS A 16 9.06 47.19 90.50
CA LYS A 16 9.60 45.89 90.09
C LYS A 16 8.65 45.13 89.16
N ASN A 17 7.36 45.09 89.50
CA ASN A 17 6.35 44.45 88.65
C ASN A 17 6.22 45.14 87.28
N LYS A 18 6.38 46.47 87.22
CA LYS A 18 6.38 47.20 85.97
C LYS A 18 7.59 46.82 85.10
N ASP A 19 8.79 46.75 85.68
CA ASP A 19 10.00 46.37 84.96
C ASP A 19 9.89 44.93 84.39
N ASP A 20 9.33 44.00 85.16
CA ASP A 20 9.08 42.62 84.71
C ASP A 20 8.07 42.58 83.53
N LEU A 21 7.02 43.39 83.59
CA LEU A 21 6.04 43.51 82.50
C LEU A 21 6.65 44.15 81.24
N GLU A 22 7.50 45.16 81.39
CA GLU A 22 8.20 45.79 80.26
C GLU A 22 9.14 44.82 79.56
N ASN A 23 9.89 44.01 80.32
CA ASN A 23 10.75 42.96 79.76
C ASN A 23 9.93 41.90 79.02
N LEU A 24 8.81 41.45 79.62
CA LEU A 24 7.94 40.47 78.97
C LEU A 24 7.30 41.02 77.69
N LEU A 25 6.94 42.31 77.67
CA LEU A 25 6.41 42.97 76.47
C LEU A 25 7.46 42.98 75.35
N LYS A 26 8.70 43.37 75.68
CA LYS A 26 9.82 43.38 74.73
C LYS A 26 10.11 42.00 74.15
N ASP A 27 10.05 40.96 74.98
CA ASP A 27 10.23 39.57 74.51
C ASP A 27 9.10 39.15 73.56
N LYS A 28 7.85 39.52 73.86
CA LYS A 28 6.72 39.27 72.96
C LYS A 28 6.85 40.03 71.64
N GLU A 29 7.29 41.28 71.66
CA GLU A 29 7.56 42.08 70.46
C GLU A 29 8.64 41.44 69.57
N ASN A 30 9.73 40.96 70.18
CA ASN A 30 10.78 40.24 69.45
C ASN A 30 10.25 38.95 68.80
N ILE A 31 9.45 38.16 69.54
CA ILE A 31 8.83 36.94 69.00
C ILE A 31 7.90 37.27 67.83
N ILE A 32 7.05 38.29 67.98
CA ILE A 32 6.13 38.73 66.91
C ILE A 32 6.92 39.16 65.67
N THR A 33 8.00 39.91 65.86
CA THR A 33 8.85 40.39 64.76
C THR A 33 9.50 39.22 64.01
N ASN A 34 10.00 38.23 64.74
CA ASN A 34 10.59 37.03 64.14
C ASN A 34 9.55 36.21 63.38
N LEU A 35 8.40 35.91 63.99
CA LEU A 35 7.32 35.17 63.34
C LEU A 35 6.82 35.88 62.08
N LYS A 36 6.74 37.21 62.10
CA LYS A 36 6.38 38.00 60.94
C LYS A 36 7.40 37.85 59.81
N SER A 37 8.69 37.90 60.12
CA SER A 37 9.75 37.70 59.12
C SER A 37 9.74 36.29 58.52
N GLU A 38 9.49 35.26 59.32
CA GLU A 38 9.35 33.88 58.85
C GLU A 38 8.13 33.74 57.93
N LEU A 39 7.00 34.32 58.33
CA LEU A 39 5.78 34.32 57.52
C LEU A 39 6.00 35.02 56.17
N ASP A 40 6.63 36.19 56.17
CA ASP A 40 6.96 36.93 54.95
C ASP A 40 7.89 36.12 54.02
N SER A 41 8.86 35.40 54.59
CA SER A 41 9.73 34.50 53.82
C SER A 41 8.94 33.35 53.18
N ILE A 42 8.09 32.67 53.95
CA ILE A 42 7.25 31.57 53.46
C ILE A 42 6.31 32.06 52.36
N VAL A 43 5.66 33.21 52.55
CA VAL A 43 4.78 33.81 51.54
C VAL A 43 5.56 34.12 50.27
N SER A 44 6.77 34.68 50.38
CA SER A 44 7.61 34.94 49.21
C SER A 44 7.99 33.66 48.47
N GLU A 45 8.32 32.58 49.18
CA GLU A 45 8.65 31.29 48.55
C GLU A 45 7.44 30.65 47.87
N LEU A 46 6.27 30.71 48.49
CA LEU A 46 5.03 30.20 47.92
C LEU A 46 4.65 30.98 46.65
N ASN A 47 4.80 32.30 46.65
CA ASN A 47 4.53 33.11 45.46
C ASN A 47 5.46 32.74 44.30
N LYS A 48 6.76 32.54 44.56
CA LYS A 48 7.69 32.07 43.51
C LYS A 48 7.27 30.73 42.93
N LYS A 49 6.88 29.78 43.78
CA LYS A 49 6.38 28.47 43.31
C LYS A 49 5.10 28.60 42.48
N ILE A 50 4.20 29.50 42.86
CA ILE A 50 2.98 29.79 42.09
C ILE A 50 3.35 30.34 40.71
N ASP A 51 4.28 31.29 40.64
CA ASP A 51 4.75 31.87 39.37
C ASP A 51 5.40 30.80 38.47
N ASP A 52 6.25 29.94 39.03
CA ASP A 52 6.89 28.84 38.29
C ASP A 52 5.87 27.82 37.76
N LEU A 53 4.86 27.47 38.58
CA LEU A 53 3.78 26.58 38.18
C LEU A 53 2.91 27.21 37.09
N ASN A 54 2.58 28.49 37.20
CA ASN A 54 1.83 29.22 36.18
C ASN A 54 2.59 29.29 34.86
N GLY A 55 3.91 29.53 34.89
CA GLY A 55 4.75 29.48 33.69
C GLY A 55 4.75 28.08 33.05
N SER A 56 4.84 27.04 33.87
CA SER A 56 4.79 25.65 33.40
C SER A 56 3.43 25.28 32.79
N ILE A 57 2.34 25.76 33.36
CA ILE A 57 0.98 25.58 32.82
C ILE A 57 0.87 26.27 31.46
N SER A 58 1.30 27.53 31.36
CA SER A 58 1.25 28.28 30.10
C SER A 58 2.01 27.59 28.97
N LEU A 59 3.21 27.07 29.24
CA LEU A 59 3.99 26.31 28.25
C LEU A 59 3.26 25.02 27.80
N LYS A 60 2.63 24.32 28.74
CA LYS A 60 1.84 23.10 28.43
C LYS A 60 0.58 23.43 27.62
N GLU A 61 -0.08 24.55 27.91
CA GLU A 61 -1.24 25.02 27.14
C GLU A 61 -0.86 25.34 25.69
N GLU A 62 0.29 26.01 25.47
CA GLU A 62 0.81 26.25 24.12
C GLU A 62 1.14 24.94 23.38
N GLU A 63 1.72 23.96 24.06
CA GLU A 63 2.02 22.65 23.48
C GLU A 63 0.73 21.90 23.09
N ILE A 64 -0.29 21.92 23.94
CA ILE A 64 -1.61 21.34 23.66
C ILE A 64 -2.23 22.00 22.42
N GLN A 65 -2.18 23.32 22.30
CA GLN A 65 -2.70 24.03 21.13
C GLN A 65 -1.98 23.60 19.83
N LYS A 66 -0.65 23.45 19.88
CA LYS A 66 0.13 22.97 18.73
C LYS A 66 -0.25 21.54 18.34
N LEU A 67 -0.40 20.65 19.32
CA LEU A 67 -0.80 19.27 19.08
C LEU A 67 -2.22 19.17 18.50
N ASN A 68 -3.16 19.97 19.00
CA ASN A 68 -4.52 20.00 18.46
C ASN A 68 -4.55 20.43 16.99
N LYS A 69 -3.78 21.45 16.62
CA LYS A 69 -3.67 21.86 15.22
C LYS A 69 -3.11 20.75 14.32
N ILE A 70 -2.10 20.02 14.79
CA ILE A 70 -1.55 18.88 14.05
C ILE A 70 -2.60 17.77 13.89
N ILE A 71 -3.40 17.52 14.91
CA ILE A 71 -4.50 16.55 14.85
C ILE A 71 -5.52 16.96 13.77
N GLU A 72 -5.97 18.22 13.78
CA GLU A 72 -6.90 18.76 12.78
C GLU A 72 -6.36 18.58 11.35
N GLU A 73 -5.09 18.96 11.10
CA GLU A 73 -4.45 18.79 9.79
C GLU A 73 -4.36 17.32 9.35
N LYS A 74 -4.16 16.39 10.30
CA LYS A 74 -4.11 14.95 10.02
C LYS A 74 -5.50 14.38 9.73
N GLU A 75 -6.53 14.83 10.46
CA GLU A 75 -7.92 14.44 10.23
C GLU A 75 -8.39 14.86 8.83
N GLU A 76 -8.11 16.10 8.41
CA GLU A 76 -8.41 16.59 7.06
C GLU A 76 -7.68 15.75 5.99
N SER A 77 -6.41 15.42 6.21
CA SER A 77 -5.65 14.57 5.28
C SER A 77 -6.23 13.16 5.17
N ILE A 78 -6.72 12.58 6.27
CA ILE A 78 -7.35 11.25 6.28
C ILE A 78 -8.67 11.30 5.52
N GLU A 79 -9.48 12.35 5.72
CA GLU A 79 -10.74 12.53 4.99
C GLU A 79 -10.50 12.61 3.47
N GLN A 80 -9.52 13.42 3.05
CA GLN A 80 -9.13 13.52 1.63
C GLN A 80 -8.70 12.17 1.06
N GLN A 81 -7.86 11.42 1.76
CA GLN A 81 -7.43 10.08 1.32
C GLN A 81 -8.60 9.10 1.26
N THR A 82 -9.52 9.15 2.22
CA THR A 82 -10.71 8.29 2.26
C THR A 82 -11.59 8.54 1.04
N THR A 83 -11.88 9.81 0.71
CA THR A 83 -12.66 10.14 -0.49
C THR A 83 -11.96 9.73 -1.79
N GLN A 84 -10.63 9.78 -1.83
CA GLN A 84 -9.86 9.31 -3.00
C GLN A 84 -9.95 7.78 -3.15
N ILE A 85 -9.88 7.03 -2.05
CA ILE A 85 -10.05 5.58 -2.04
C ILE A 85 -11.45 5.20 -2.55
N GLU A 86 -12.51 5.88 -2.08
CA GLU A 86 -13.88 5.64 -2.53
C GLU A 86 -14.03 5.86 -4.05
N LYS A 87 -13.44 6.94 -4.58
CA LYS A 87 -13.44 7.21 -6.03
C LYS A 87 -12.72 6.11 -6.81
N LEU A 88 -11.55 5.67 -6.33
CA LEU A 88 -10.77 4.61 -6.97
C LEU A 88 -11.54 3.28 -6.95
N ASN A 89 -12.20 2.94 -5.84
CA ASN A 89 -13.01 1.74 -5.73
C ASN A 89 -14.16 1.74 -6.74
N LYS A 90 -14.86 2.88 -6.89
CA LYS A 90 -15.91 3.02 -7.90
C LYS A 90 -15.37 2.83 -9.32
N THR A 91 -14.20 3.42 -9.64
CA THR A 91 -13.57 3.21 -10.95
C THR A 91 -13.16 1.75 -11.18
N ILE A 92 -12.70 1.04 -10.14
CA ILE A 92 -12.39 -0.40 -10.23
C ILE A 92 -13.66 -1.21 -10.54
N GLU A 93 -14.76 -0.90 -9.85
CA GLU A 93 -16.06 -1.55 -10.06
C GLU A 93 -16.56 -1.36 -11.51
N GLU A 94 -16.56 -0.12 -12.01
CA GLU A 94 -16.92 0.20 -13.40
C GLU A 94 -16.03 -0.54 -14.42
N LYS A 95 -14.72 -0.65 -14.16
CA LYS A 95 -13.81 -1.39 -15.03
C LYS A 95 -14.06 -2.90 -15.00
N ASN A 96 -14.37 -3.46 -13.83
CA ASN A 96 -14.69 -4.88 -13.70
C ASN A 96 -15.96 -5.24 -14.48
N GLU A 97 -17.01 -4.42 -14.40
CA GLU A 97 -18.23 -4.58 -15.21
C GLU A 97 -17.91 -4.54 -16.71
N SER A 98 -17.06 -3.60 -17.15
CA SER A 98 -16.64 -3.52 -18.55
C SER A 98 -15.86 -4.75 -19.01
N ILE A 99 -14.97 -5.28 -18.17
CA ILE A 99 -14.22 -6.52 -18.44
C ILE A 99 -15.17 -7.71 -18.57
N GLU A 100 -16.16 -7.82 -17.68
CA GLU A 100 -17.16 -8.89 -17.74
C GLU A 100 -17.97 -8.83 -19.04
N GLN A 101 -18.44 -7.64 -19.43
CA GLN A 101 -19.13 -7.43 -20.70
C GLN A 101 -18.28 -7.83 -21.91
N GLN A 102 -17.01 -7.42 -21.95
CA GLN A 102 -16.09 -7.79 -23.01
C GLN A 102 -15.81 -9.29 -23.05
N THR A 103 -15.67 -9.92 -21.88
CA THR A 103 -15.46 -11.38 -21.77
C THR A 103 -16.63 -12.15 -22.36
N ASN A 104 -17.87 -11.75 -22.00
CA ASN A 104 -19.09 -12.34 -22.55
C ASN A 104 -19.20 -12.16 -24.08
N GLN A 105 -18.79 -11.00 -24.61
CA GLN A 105 -18.75 -10.78 -26.07
C GLN A 105 -17.72 -11.69 -26.76
N ILE A 106 -16.53 -11.85 -26.18
CA ILE A 106 -15.49 -12.73 -26.71
C ILE A 106 -15.98 -14.18 -26.74
N GLU A 107 -16.70 -14.64 -25.72
CA GLU A 107 -17.28 -15.99 -25.70
C GLU A 107 -18.30 -16.18 -26.82
N LYS A 108 -19.22 -15.24 -27.02
CA LYS A 108 -20.17 -15.27 -28.14
C LYS A 108 -19.47 -15.33 -29.50
N PHE A 109 -18.48 -14.48 -29.73
CA PHE A 109 -17.73 -14.51 -30.99
C PHE A 109 -16.94 -15.81 -31.19
N LYS A 110 -16.42 -16.42 -30.11
CA LYS A 110 -15.79 -17.74 -30.20
C LYS A 110 -16.79 -18.80 -30.65
N GLU A 111 -17.99 -18.83 -30.06
CA GLU A 111 -19.06 -19.74 -30.45
C GLU A 111 -19.46 -19.56 -31.92
N GLU A 112 -19.66 -18.32 -32.37
CA GLU A 112 -19.94 -18.00 -33.77
C GLU A 112 -18.84 -18.49 -34.71
N ILE A 113 -17.56 -18.30 -34.36
CA ILE A 113 -16.43 -18.80 -35.14
C ILE A 113 -16.44 -20.33 -35.21
N TYR A 114 -16.73 -21.03 -34.10
CA TYR A 114 -16.85 -22.48 -34.09
C TYR A 114 -17.99 -22.98 -34.98
N ALA A 115 -19.14 -22.29 -34.98
CA ALA A 115 -20.28 -22.62 -35.82
C ALA A 115 -20.03 -22.37 -37.33
N LEU A 116 -19.25 -21.34 -37.65
CA LEU A 116 -18.88 -21.01 -39.03
C LEU A 116 -17.69 -21.82 -39.56
N LYS A 117 -17.00 -22.58 -38.71
CA LYS A 117 -15.91 -23.45 -39.14
C LYS A 117 -16.51 -24.53 -40.05
N PRO A 118 -16.20 -24.52 -41.36
CA PRO A 118 -16.79 -25.50 -42.26
C PRO A 118 -16.36 -26.90 -41.80
N GLU A 119 -17.29 -27.85 -41.81
CA GLU A 119 -16.94 -29.27 -41.75
C GLU A 119 -15.81 -29.49 -42.75
N GLU A 120 -14.70 -30.06 -42.29
CA GLU A 120 -13.67 -30.55 -43.18
C GLU A 120 -14.36 -31.50 -44.14
N ARG A 121 -14.70 -31.01 -45.34
CA ARG A 121 -15.05 -31.88 -46.45
C ARG A 121 -13.85 -32.78 -46.58
N LYS A 122 -13.99 -34.03 -46.13
CA LYS A 122 -13.23 -35.15 -46.65
C LYS A 122 -13.52 -35.12 -48.14
N VAL A 123 -12.70 -34.37 -48.88
CA VAL A 123 -12.66 -34.47 -50.32
C VAL A 123 -12.15 -35.88 -50.52
N ASP A 124 -13.08 -36.80 -50.71
CA ASP A 124 -12.79 -38.12 -51.19
C ASP A 124 -12.30 -37.90 -52.62
N VAL A 125 -10.98 -37.70 -52.77
CA VAL A 125 -10.32 -37.61 -54.06
C VAL A 125 -10.29 -39.04 -54.63
N THR A 126 -11.46 -39.53 -55.04
CA THR A 126 -11.60 -40.69 -55.92
C THR A 126 -11.53 -40.25 -57.38
N GLY A 127 -10.66 -39.28 -57.68
CA GLY A 127 -10.26 -38.93 -59.04
C GLY A 127 -8.93 -39.61 -59.35
N GLU A 128 -8.98 -40.63 -60.19
CA GLU A 128 -7.86 -41.34 -60.83
C GLU A 128 -6.45 -40.72 -60.61
N GLY A 129 -5.74 -41.28 -59.63
CA GLY A 129 -4.28 -41.38 -59.56
C GLY A 129 -3.46 -40.16 -59.96
N ARG A 130 -3.38 -39.14 -59.10
CA ARG A 130 -2.29 -38.16 -59.16
C ARG A 130 -0.98 -38.89 -58.86
N LYS A 131 -0.28 -39.34 -59.91
CA LYS A 131 1.02 -40.02 -59.77
C LYS A 131 1.98 -39.13 -58.99
N THR A 132 2.41 -39.63 -57.84
CA THR A 132 3.34 -38.95 -56.94
C THR A 132 4.67 -39.67 -56.99
N CYS A 133 5.76 -38.92 -57.14
CA CYS A 133 7.08 -39.50 -57.04
C CYS A 133 7.32 -40.03 -55.62
N PRO A 134 7.57 -41.34 -55.45
CA PRO A 134 7.75 -41.93 -54.12
C PRO A 134 9.00 -41.44 -53.40
N LYS A 135 9.95 -40.83 -54.13
CA LYS A 135 11.20 -40.32 -53.56
C LYS A 135 11.13 -38.87 -53.07
N CYS A 136 10.33 -38.01 -53.70
CA CYS A 136 10.34 -36.57 -53.40
C CYS A 136 8.96 -35.91 -53.31
N GLY A 137 7.87 -36.65 -53.46
CA GLY A 137 6.52 -36.10 -53.37
C GLY A 137 6.09 -35.22 -54.56
N ALA A 138 6.92 -35.07 -55.59
CA ALA A 138 6.56 -34.30 -56.78
C ALA A 138 5.36 -34.95 -57.50
N VAL A 139 4.42 -34.13 -57.96
CA VAL A 139 3.16 -34.55 -58.60
C VAL A 139 2.94 -33.88 -59.96
N GLY A 140 2.09 -34.48 -60.79
CA GLY A 140 1.60 -33.86 -62.03
C GLY A 140 2.70 -33.64 -63.08
N GLN A 141 2.94 -32.39 -63.48
CA GLN A 141 3.85 -32.00 -64.57
C GLN A 141 5.30 -32.47 -64.42
N PHE A 142 5.70 -32.80 -63.18
CA PHE A 142 7.01 -33.31 -62.83
C PHE A 142 7.15 -34.82 -63.01
N ILE A 143 6.09 -35.52 -63.42
CA ILE A 143 6.12 -36.94 -63.74
C ILE A 143 5.99 -37.11 -65.25
N ARG A 144 6.93 -37.85 -65.87
CA ARG A 144 6.87 -38.25 -67.28
C ARG A 144 6.82 -39.76 -67.40
N VAL A 145 6.20 -40.27 -68.46
CA VAL A 145 6.23 -41.70 -68.79
C VAL A 145 7.37 -41.94 -69.78
N ILE A 146 8.23 -42.90 -69.46
CA ILE A 146 9.38 -43.32 -70.27
C ILE A 146 9.29 -44.82 -70.57
N GLU A 147 10.02 -45.27 -71.58
CA GLU A 147 10.15 -46.69 -71.90
C GLU A 147 11.06 -47.40 -70.89
N ASP A 148 10.62 -48.56 -70.42
CA ASP A 148 11.39 -49.44 -69.55
C ASP A 148 12.13 -50.49 -70.38
N LYS A 149 13.37 -50.18 -70.74
CA LYS A 149 14.20 -51.03 -71.60
C LYS A 149 14.51 -52.41 -71.03
N SER A 150 14.32 -52.62 -69.72
CA SER A 150 14.44 -53.92 -69.06
C SER A 150 13.22 -54.82 -69.29
N LYS A 151 12.06 -54.24 -69.65
CA LYS A 151 10.78 -54.95 -69.80
C LYS A 151 10.38 -54.97 -71.27
N ILE A 152 10.82 -55.97 -72.02
CA ILE A 152 10.39 -56.17 -73.41
C ILE A 152 9.01 -56.81 -73.41
N LEU A 153 8.01 -56.10 -73.95
CA LEU A 153 6.63 -56.60 -74.09
C LEU A 153 6.47 -57.50 -75.32
N GLY A 154 7.30 -57.31 -76.34
CA GLY A 154 7.28 -58.09 -77.57
C GLY A 154 8.19 -57.50 -78.64
N TYR A 155 8.21 -58.10 -79.83
CA TYR A 155 8.96 -57.60 -80.99
C TYR A 155 7.98 -57.25 -82.11
N PHE A 156 8.11 -56.04 -82.67
CA PHE A 156 7.39 -55.66 -83.88
C PHE A 156 8.39 -55.67 -85.04
N GLY A 157 8.44 -56.79 -85.77
CA GLY A 157 9.52 -57.09 -86.70
C GLY A 157 10.86 -57.24 -85.97
N SER A 158 11.92 -56.57 -86.44
CA SER A 158 13.27 -56.62 -85.85
C SER A 158 13.49 -55.62 -84.71
N LYS A 159 12.47 -54.87 -84.26
CA LYS A 159 12.58 -53.86 -83.19
C LYS A 159 11.82 -54.29 -81.92
N PRO A 160 12.45 -54.28 -80.73
CA PRO A 160 11.78 -54.58 -79.48
C PRO A 160 10.82 -53.46 -79.06
N MET A 161 9.66 -53.82 -78.51
CA MET A 161 8.72 -52.95 -77.82
C MET A 161 8.91 -53.07 -76.31
N TYR A 162 9.06 -51.94 -75.63
CA TYR A 162 9.33 -51.88 -74.21
C TYR A 162 8.09 -51.49 -73.39
N GLY A 163 8.04 -51.91 -72.13
CA GLY A 163 7.07 -51.48 -71.14
C GLY A 163 7.17 -49.99 -70.86
N LYS A 164 6.20 -49.42 -70.15
CA LYS A 164 6.23 -48.01 -69.74
C LYS A 164 6.42 -47.93 -68.22
N LYS A 165 7.23 -46.97 -67.77
CA LYS A 165 7.41 -46.60 -66.36
C LYS A 165 7.37 -45.09 -66.19
N ASN A 166 7.13 -44.62 -64.99
CA ASN A 166 7.14 -43.21 -64.61
C ASN A 166 8.55 -42.78 -64.21
N ALA A 167 8.92 -41.55 -64.55
CA ALA A 167 10.17 -40.93 -64.13
C ALA A 167 9.92 -39.52 -63.62
N CYS A 168 10.52 -39.19 -62.48
CA CYS A 168 10.43 -37.87 -61.88
C CYS A 168 11.45 -36.92 -62.50
N LYS A 169 10.98 -35.80 -63.06
CA LYS A 169 11.84 -34.72 -63.58
C LYS A 169 12.60 -33.99 -62.47
N ASN A 170 12.12 -34.04 -61.22
CA ASN A 170 12.71 -33.31 -60.10
C ASN A 170 13.89 -34.06 -59.47
N CYS A 171 13.75 -35.37 -59.22
CA CYS A 171 14.77 -36.16 -58.50
C CYS A 171 15.34 -37.33 -59.30
N GLY A 172 14.89 -37.53 -60.55
CA GLY A 172 15.35 -38.61 -61.42
C GLY A 172 14.83 -40.01 -61.07
N ASN A 173 14.02 -40.18 -60.03
CA ASN A 173 13.51 -41.50 -59.64
C ASN A 173 12.58 -42.10 -60.69
N GLU A 174 12.73 -43.40 -60.97
CA GLU A 174 11.91 -44.15 -61.92
C GLU A 174 11.14 -45.27 -61.20
N TRP A 175 9.86 -45.47 -61.53
CA TRP A 175 8.98 -46.49 -60.92
C TRP A 175 7.83 -46.86 -61.88
N GLU A 176 7.23 -48.04 -61.75
CA GLU A 176 6.12 -48.47 -62.63
C GLU A 176 4.85 -47.59 -62.50
#